data_AF-A0A240E8I0-F1
#
_entry.id   AF-A0A240E8I0-F1
#
_cell.length_a   1.000
_cell.length_b   1.000
_cell.length_c   1.000
_cell.angle_alpha   90.00
_cell.angle_beta   90.00
_cell.angle_gamma   90.00
#
_symmetry.space_group_name_H-M   'P 1'
#
loop_
_entity.id
_entity.type
_entity.pdbx_description
1 polymer ?
#
loop_
_entity_poly.entity_id
_entity_poly.type
_entity_poly.pdbx_seq_one_letter_code
_entity_poly.pdbx_strand_id
1 'polypeptide(L)'
;MTDFIRIDARVVGFANEPVRILGLCFKDTGELLIEKLEKFSTLPVLEEYRQTTIVVTDAPELVKSWHLSFNAKEDLETVISVYQMRMRSKLVEIAKNLNRFDPGNILQVRKVDKNGIQQEFDSSSLDNGHVATLLAVWASSQVAFNYSAFEAKTVSEDVDNSMLPFSC
;
A
#
# COMPACT_ATOMS: atom_id res chain seq x y z
N MET A 1 -2.51 20.47 -14.38
CA MET A 1 -2.84 20.01 -13.02
C MET A 1 -2.42 18.57 -12.94
N THR A 2 -1.49 18.23 -12.06
CA THR A 2 -1.06 16.84 -11.89
C THR A 2 -2.18 16.10 -11.18
N ASP A 3 -2.79 15.15 -11.87
CA ASP A 3 -3.92 14.38 -11.37
C ASP A 3 -3.37 13.19 -10.57
N PHE A 4 -3.80 13.07 -9.32
CA PHE A 4 -3.29 12.07 -8.39
C PHE A 4 -4.41 11.17 -7.87
N ILE A 5 -4.03 9.98 -7.42
CA ILE A 5 -4.91 9.01 -6.78
C ILE A 5 -4.39 8.76 -5.38
N ARG A 6 -5.30 8.74 -4.41
CA ARG A 6 -4.99 8.33 -3.05
C ARG A 6 -4.89 6.81 -2.99
N ILE A 7 -3.84 6.31 -2.41
CA ILE A 7 -3.73 4.90 -2.02
C ILE A 7 -3.98 4.82 -0.52
N ASP A 8 -4.99 4.07 -0.11
CA ASP A 8 -5.38 3.84 1.28
C ASP A 8 -5.11 2.37 1.63
N ALA A 9 -3.92 2.11 2.20
CA ALA A 9 -3.48 0.78 2.59
C ALA A 9 -3.87 0.49 4.03
N ARG A 10 -4.68 -0.54 4.26
CA ARG A 10 -5.24 -0.93 5.56
C ARG A 10 -4.82 -2.36 5.88
N VAL A 11 -4.08 -2.56 6.96
CA VAL A 11 -3.46 -3.86 7.26
C VAL A 11 -3.70 -4.28 8.71
N VAL A 12 -4.02 -5.56 8.92
CA VAL A 12 -4.36 -6.12 10.24
C VAL A 12 -3.62 -7.43 10.58
N GLY A 13 -3.29 -8.25 9.59
CA GLY A 13 -3.07 -9.69 9.74
C GLY A 13 -1.65 -10.17 10.06
N PHE A 14 -0.64 -9.30 10.19
CA PHE A 14 0.75 -9.72 10.42
C PHE A 14 1.17 -9.62 11.88
N ALA A 15 1.15 -8.42 12.47
CA ALA A 15 1.55 -8.22 13.88
C ALA A 15 1.15 -6.83 14.40
N ASN A 16 0.93 -6.74 15.71
CA ASN A 16 0.62 -5.52 16.48
C ASN A 16 -0.79 -4.95 16.22
N GLU A 17 -0.91 -3.62 16.36
CA GLU A 17 -2.13 -2.86 16.11
C GLU A 17 -2.41 -2.75 14.60
N PRO A 18 -3.69 -2.62 14.20
CA PRO A 18 -4.05 -2.31 12.82
C PRO A 18 -3.38 -1.03 12.32
N VAL A 19 -2.81 -1.07 11.12
CA VAL A 19 -2.12 0.08 10.52
C VAL A 19 -2.85 0.56 9.28
N ARG A 20 -2.88 1.88 9.12
CA ARG A 20 -3.39 2.53 7.92
C ARG A 20 -2.42 3.58 7.40
N ILE A 21 -1.94 3.39 6.18
CA ILE A 21 -1.05 4.32 5.50
C ILE A 21 -1.77 4.92 4.30
N LEU A 22 -1.69 6.23 4.16
CA LEU A 22 -2.15 6.96 2.99
C LEU A 22 -0.96 7.43 2.15
N GLY A 23 -1.07 7.24 0.83
CA GLY A 23 -0.12 7.73 -0.15
C GLY A 23 -0.79 8.44 -1.33
N LEU A 24 0.01 9.21 -2.05
CA LEU A 24 -0.38 9.92 -3.27
C LEU A 24 0.34 9.28 -4.46
N CYS A 25 -0.42 8.72 -5.39
CA CYS A 25 0.07 8.15 -6.64
C CYS A 25 -0.18 9.12 -7.79
N PHE A 26 0.86 9.56 -8.47
CA PHE A 26 0.75 10.40 -9.66
C PHE A 26 0.36 9.54 -10.88
N LYS A 27 -0.75 9.89 -11.55
CA LYS A 27 -1.31 9.04 -12.62
C LYS A 27 -0.40 8.88 -13.85
N ASP A 28 0.39 9.90 -14.14
CA ASP A 28 1.24 10.03 -15.32
C ASP A 28 2.56 9.25 -15.18
N THR A 29 3.19 9.32 -14.02
CA THR A 29 4.49 8.66 -13.75
C THR A 29 4.33 7.35 -13.00
N GLY A 30 3.17 7.16 -12.35
CA GLY A 30 2.95 6.12 -11.37
C GLY A 30 3.71 6.36 -10.06
N GLU A 31 4.48 7.44 -9.91
CA GLU A 31 5.26 7.74 -8.70
C GLU A 31 4.36 7.76 -7.46
N LEU A 32 4.84 7.17 -6.37
CA LEU A 32 4.11 7.09 -5.12
C LEU A 32 4.85 7.85 -4.01
N LEU A 33 4.14 8.76 -3.35
CA LEU A 33 4.55 9.37 -2.10
C LEU A 33 3.77 8.72 -0.95
N ILE A 34 4.46 8.09 0.00
CA ILE A 34 3.84 7.58 1.23
C ILE A 34 3.92 8.66 2.30
N GLU A 35 2.78 9.26 2.64
CA GLU A 35 2.72 10.57 3.31
C GLU A 35 2.24 10.48 4.76
N LYS A 36 1.19 9.69 5.02
CA LYS A 36 0.44 9.79 6.28
C LYS A 36 0.16 8.45 6.91
N LEU A 37 0.37 8.37 8.23
CA LEU A 37 -0.21 7.36 9.10
C LEU A 37 -1.54 7.92 9.62
N GLU A 38 -2.64 7.22 9.39
CA GLU A 38 -3.97 7.67 9.77
C GLU A 38 -4.61 6.69 10.76
N LYS A 39 -5.64 7.15 11.49
CA LYS A 39 -6.41 6.24 12.34
C LYS A 39 -7.01 5.11 11.48
N PHE A 40 -6.85 3.88 11.96
CA PHE A 40 -7.43 2.71 11.32
C PHE A 40 -8.96 2.81 11.27
N SER A 41 -9.52 2.44 10.13
CA SER A 41 -10.96 2.47 9.88
C SER A 41 -11.34 1.31 8.97
N THR A 42 -12.45 0.65 9.26
CA THR A 42 -13.04 -0.39 8.40
C THR A 42 -14.12 0.18 7.49
N LEU A 43 -14.42 1.47 7.61
CA LEU A 43 -15.52 2.11 6.90
C LEU A 43 -15.11 2.51 5.47
N PRO A 44 -16.08 2.57 4.53
CA PRO A 44 -15.87 3.10 3.20
C PRO A 44 -15.27 4.50 3.21
N VAL A 45 -14.52 4.82 2.15
CA VAL A 45 -14.05 6.19 1.90
C VAL A 45 -15.25 7.13 1.71
N LEU A 46 -15.11 8.38 2.17
CA LEU A 46 -16.08 9.46 1.92
C LEU A 46 -16.41 9.58 0.44
N GLU A 47 -17.69 9.82 0.14
CA GLU A 47 -18.22 9.82 -1.23
C GLU A 47 -17.44 10.74 -2.18
N GLU A 48 -17.07 11.94 -1.71
CA GLU A 48 -16.27 12.92 -2.45
C GLU A 48 -14.87 12.42 -2.86
N TYR A 49 -14.30 11.44 -2.14
CA TYR A 49 -12.98 10.88 -2.43
C TYR A 49 -13.01 9.48 -3.05
N ARG A 50 -14.18 8.81 -3.13
CA ARG A 50 -14.28 7.43 -3.64
C ARG A 50 -13.72 7.28 -5.05
N GLN A 51 -14.01 8.23 -5.93
CA GLN A 51 -13.55 8.21 -7.33
C GLN A 51 -12.05 8.53 -7.51
N THR A 52 -11.36 8.87 -6.42
CA THR A 52 -9.93 9.24 -6.44
C THR A 52 -9.13 8.49 -5.38
N THR A 53 -9.67 7.40 -4.84
CA THR A 53 -9.04 6.62 -3.77
C THR A 53 -9.14 5.13 -4.03
N ILE A 54 -7.99 4.46 -4.05
CA ILE A 54 -7.92 3.00 -4.05
C ILE A 54 -7.62 2.52 -2.65
N VAL A 55 -8.52 1.68 -2.15
CA VAL A 55 -8.36 0.99 -0.86
C VAL A 55 -7.78 -0.39 -1.12
N VAL A 56 -6.63 -0.67 -0.52
CA VAL A 56 -5.95 -1.96 -0.56
C VAL A 56 -5.87 -2.54 0.86
N THR A 57 -6.21 -3.82 1.01
CA THR A 57 -6.34 -4.45 2.35
C THR A 57 -5.89 -5.91 2.36
N ASP A 58 -5.40 -6.39 3.50
CA ASP A 58 -5.17 -7.82 3.76
C ASP A 58 -6.36 -8.52 4.43
N ALA A 59 -7.38 -7.75 4.83
CA ALA A 59 -8.58 -8.22 5.52
C ALA A 59 -9.86 -7.79 4.76
N PRO A 60 -10.11 -8.34 3.54
CA PRO A 60 -11.25 -7.98 2.71
C PRO A 60 -12.62 -8.31 3.32
N GLU A 61 -12.67 -9.21 4.30
CA GLU A 61 -13.85 -9.56 5.09
C GLU A 61 -14.19 -8.53 6.18
N LEU A 62 -13.19 -7.73 6.60
CA LEU A 62 -13.34 -6.72 7.66
C LEU A 62 -13.52 -5.31 7.10
N VAL A 63 -12.72 -4.95 6.10
CA VAL A 63 -12.75 -3.61 5.48
C VAL A 63 -13.91 -3.53 4.48
N LYS A 64 -14.74 -2.50 4.58
CA LYS A 64 -15.84 -2.25 3.64
C LYS A 64 -15.36 -1.45 2.43
N SER A 65 -15.92 -1.71 1.25
CA SER A 65 -15.66 -0.91 0.03
C SER A 65 -14.18 -0.84 -0.38
N TRP A 66 -13.55 -2.00 -0.57
CA TRP A 66 -12.14 -2.11 -1.01
C TRP A 66 -12.00 -2.39 -2.51
N HIS A 67 -10.80 -2.18 -3.05
CA HIS A 67 -10.49 -2.32 -4.47
C HIS A 67 -9.50 -3.46 -4.74
N LEU A 68 -8.48 -3.58 -3.88
CA LEU A 68 -7.48 -4.65 -3.93
C LEU A 68 -7.45 -5.40 -2.60
N SER A 69 -7.41 -6.72 -2.69
CA SER A 69 -7.19 -7.61 -1.55
C SER A 69 -5.83 -8.27 -1.69
N PHE A 70 -5.10 -8.38 -0.59
CA PHE A 70 -3.81 -9.03 -0.50
C PHE A 70 -3.94 -10.33 0.30
N ASN A 71 -3.38 -11.42 -0.23
CA ASN A 71 -3.23 -12.68 0.46
C ASN A 71 -1.74 -13.00 0.65
N ALA A 72 -1.27 -13.04 1.89
CA ALA A 72 0.14 -13.25 2.20
C ALA A 72 0.73 -14.56 1.62
N LYS A 73 -0.07 -15.61 1.47
CA LYS A 73 0.41 -16.89 0.92
C LYS A 73 0.59 -16.85 -0.60
N GLU A 74 -0.16 -16.00 -1.29
CA GLU A 74 -0.23 -15.97 -2.75
C GLU A 74 0.56 -14.79 -3.31
N ASP A 75 0.49 -13.63 -2.66
CA ASP A 75 0.90 -12.36 -3.23
C ASP A 75 2.23 -11.83 -2.69
N LEU A 76 2.70 -12.31 -1.52
CA LEU A 76 3.80 -11.67 -0.79
C LEU A 76 5.09 -11.55 -1.61
N GLU A 77 5.49 -12.61 -2.32
CA GLU A 77 6.68 -12.59 -3.17
C GLU A 77 6.56 -11.56 -4.30
N THR A 78 5.40 -11.53 -4.96
CA THR A 78 5.11 -10.57 -6.03
C THR A 78 5.18 -9.13 -5.52
N VAL A 79 4.54 -8.86 -4.38
CA VAL A 79 4.48 -7.53 -3.79
C VAL A 79 5.87 -7.03 -3.38
N ILE A 80 6.70 -7.90 -2.79
CA ILE A 80 8.09 -7.56 -2.46
C ILE A 80 8.90 -7.26 -3.72
N SER A 81 8.78 -8.08 -4.77
CA SER A 81 9.46 -7.88 -6.04
C SER A 81 9.10 -6.53 -6.68
N VAL A 82 7.80 -6.20 -6.70
CA VAL A 82 7.30 -4.90 -7.17
C VAL A 82 7.88 -3.75 -6.35
N TYR A 83 7.87 -3.86 -5.02
CA TYR A 83 8.47 -2.85 -4.14
C TYR A 83 9.95 -2.62 -4.48
N GLN A 84 10.76 -3.68 -4.54
CA GLN A 84 12.18 -3.56 -4.83
C GLN A 84 12.45 -2.94 -6.20
N MET A 85 11.70 -3.36 -7.23
CA MET A 85 11.80 -2.81 -8.57
C MET A 85 11.52 -1.30 -8.56
N ARG A 86 10.43 -0.88 -7.92
CA ARG A 86 10.00 0.52 -7.90
C ARG A 86 10.93 1.41 -7.06
N MET A 87 11.47 0.90 -5.95
CA MET A 87 12.51 1.59 -5.18
C MET A 87 13.79 1.80 -6.02
N ARG A 88 14.26 0.77 -6.75
CA ARG A 88 15.42 0.91 -7.64
C ARG A 88 15.19 1.93 -8.76
N SER A 89 13.98 2.01 -9.27
CA SER A 89 13.57 3.00 -10.29
C SER A 89 13.30 4.39 -9.71
N LYS A 90 13.42 4.59 -8.39
CA LYS A 90 13.12 5.85 -7.68
C LYS A 90 11.68 6.34 -7.87
N LEU A 91 10.73 5.40 -7.98
CA LEU A 91 9.30 5.69 -8.15
C LEU A 91 8.50 5.67 -6.84
N VAL A 92 9.20 5.62 -5.70
CA VAL A 92 8.61 5.57 -4.37
C VAL A 92 9.44 6.47 -3.45
N GLU A 93 8.76 7.39 -2.79
CA GLU A 93 9.30 8.19 -1.69
C GLU A 93 8.48 7.91 -0.43
N ILE A 94 9.16 7.69 0.69
CA ILE A 94 8.55 7.46 1.99
C ILE A 94 8.84 8.67 2.87
N ALA A 95 7.79 9.32 3.39
CA ALA A 95 7.94 10.44 4.28
C ALA A 95 8.78 10.06 5.50
N LYS A 96 9.64 10.98 5.97
CA LYS A 96 10.66 10.68 7.00
C LYS A 96 10.08 10.08 8.29
N ASN A 97 8.90 10.53 8.69
CA ASN A 97 8.17 10.03 9.87
C ASN A 97 7.64 8.60 9.70
N LEU A 98 7.59 8.08 8.46
CA LEU A 98 7.15 6.74 8.10
C LEU A 98 8.30 5.81 7.70
N ASN A 99 9.55 6.29 7.67
CA ASN A 99 10.72 5.47 7.32
C ASN A 99 10.88 4.21 8.18
N ARG A 100 10.37 4.19 9.41
CA ARG A 100 10.35 2.98 10.25
C ARG A 100 9.53 1.83 9.65
N PHE A 101 8.63 2.13 8.72
CA PHE A 101 7.79 1.19 7.99
C PHE A 101 8.34 0.90 6.59
N ASP A 102 9.57 1.34 6.27
CA ASP A 102 10.23 1.00 5.01
C ASP A 102 10.67 -0.48 5.02
N PRO A 103 10.09 -1.35 4.16
CA PRO A 103 10.48 -2.76 4.07
C PRO A 103 11.97 -2.96 3.81
N GLY A 104 12.65 -1.98 3.18
CA GLY A 104 14.08 -2.02 2.89
C GLY A 104 14.95 -2.15 4.14
N ASN A 105 14.46 -1.74 5.32
CA ASN A 105 15.18 -1.85 6.58
C ASN A 105 15.28 -3.28 7.11
N ILE A 106 14.35 -4.16 6.71
CA ILE A 106 14.23 -5.53 7.22
C ILE A 106 14.44 -6.59 6.13
N LEU A 107 14.27 -6.22 4.85
CA LEU A 107 14.53 -7.10 3.72
C LEU A 107 16.05 -7.28 3.55
N GLN A 108 16.60 -8.32 4.17
CA GLN A 108 18.01 -8.68 4.00
C GLN A 108 18.27 -9.22 2.59
N VAL A 109 19.01 -8.46 1.78
CA VAL A 109 19.57 -8.98 0.53
C VAL A 109 20.79 -9.83 0.88
N ARG A 110 20.66 -11.16 0.95
CA ARG A 110 21.85 -12.01 0.96
C ARG A 110 22.57 -11.85 -0.38
N LYS A 111 23.87 -11.51 -0.33
CA LYS A 111 24.75 -11.58 -1.50
C LYS A 111 24.91 -13.04 -1.92
N VAL A 112 24.78 -13.23 -3.23
CA VAL A 112 24.76 -14.50 -3.97
C VAL A 112 26.02 -15.33 -3.79
N ASP A 113 25.82 -16.64 -3.58
CA ASP A 113 26.80 -17.66 -3.97
C ASP A 113 26.45 -18.21 -5.37
N LYS A 114 27.44 -18.74 -6.08
CA LYS A 114 27.62 -18.86 -7.56
C LYS A 114 26.48 -19.41 -8.46
N ASN A 115 25.29 -19.70 -7.96
CA ASN A 115 24.15 -20.28 -8.69
C ASN A 115 22.95 -19.33 -8.91
N GLY A 116 23.09 -18.03 -8.63
CA GLY A 116 22.06 -17.02 -8.88
C GLY A 116 21.49 -16.41 -7.60
N ILE A 117 20.87 -15.24 -7.74
CA ILE A 117 20.27 -14.50 -6.62
C ILE A 117 19.09 -15.29 -6.05
N GLN A 118 19.29 -15.99 -4.93
CA GLN A 118 18.19 -16.48 -4.09
C GLN A 118 18.09 -15.58 -2.86
N GLN A 119 16.99 -14.81 -2.78
CA GLN A 119 16.63 -14.03 -1.59
C GLN A 119 15.75 -14.91 -0.70
N GLU A 120 16.25 -15.29 0.48
CA GLU A 120 15.39 -15.87 1.52
C GLU A 120 14.79 -14.73 2.34
N PHE A 121 13.46 -14.66 2.36
CA PHE A 121 12.71 -13.65 3.11
C PHE A 121 12.42 -14.15 4.52
N ASP A 122 12.91 -13.43 5.52
CA ASP A 122 12.42 -13.63 6.88
C ASP A 122 11.11 -12.88 7.10
N SER A 123 10.01 -13.50 6.67
CA SER A 123 8.65 -12.97 6.85
C SER A 123 8.29 -12.72 8.33
N SER A 124 9.02 -13.31 9.28
CA SER A 124 8.76 -13.12 10.72
C SER A 124 9.13 -11.73 11.24
N SER A 125 9.88 -10.95 10.44
CA SER A 125 10.27 -9.56 10.76
C SER A 125 9.30 -8.50 10.22
N LEU A 126 8.28 -8.88 9.44
CA LEU A 126 7.29 -7.95 8.88
C LEU A 126 6.20 -7.62 9.92
N ASP A 127 5.98 -6.33 10.16
CA ASP A 127 4.80 -5.84 10.89
C ASP A 127 3.74 -5.24 9.95
N ASN A 128 2.58 -4.89 10.51
CA ASN A 128 1.47 -4.30 9.75
C ASN A 128 1.88 -2.99 9.01
N GLY A 129 2.86 -2.24 9.52
CA GLY A 129 3.34 -1.02 8.87
C GLY A 129 4.18 -1.30 7.64
N HIS A 130 5.12 -2.24 7.72
CA HIS A 130 5.90 -2.68 6.56
C HIS A 130 4.99 -3.25 5.48
N VAL A 131 4.00 -4.06 5.86
CA VAL A 131 3.03 -4.62 4.92
C VAL A 131 2.15 -3.53 4.32
N ALA A 132 1.70 -2.53 5.10
CA ALA A 132 0.95 -1.40 4.54
C ALA A 132 1.76 -0.62 3.50
N THR A 133 3.06 -0.40 3.72
CA THR A 133 3.96 0.18 2.72
C THR A 133 4.05 -0.68 1.46
N LEU A 134 4.23 -1.99 1.62
CA LEU A 134 4.26 -2.95 0.51
C LEU A 134 2.96 -2.90 -0.31
N LEU A 135 1.80 -2.91 0.35
CA LEU A 135 0.50 -2.86 -0.33
C LEU A 135 0.31 -1.52 -1.06
N ALA A 136 0.74 -0.41 -0.47
CA ALA A 136 0.64 0.89 -1.12
C ALA A 136 1.46 0.94 -2.43
N VAL A 137 2.67 0.41 -2.40
CA VAL A 137 3.56 0.35 -3.57
C VAL A 137 3.03 -0.62 -4.63
N TRP A 138 2.44 -1.74 -4.22
CA TRP A 138 1.80 -2.65 -5.15
C TRP A 138 0.56 -2.03 -5.79
N ALA A 139 -0.32 -1.42 -5.01
CA ALA A 139 -1.52 -0.75 -5.53
C ALA A 139 -1.16 0.38 -6.50
N SER A 140 -0.13 1.18 -6.22
CA SER A 140 0.34 2.23 -7.15
C SER A 140 0.90 1.66 -8.46
N SER A 141 1.47 0.44 -8.45
CA SER A 141 1.84 -0.24 -9.69
C SER A 141 0.63 -0.60 -10.53
N GLN A 142 -0.46 -1.06 -9.91
CA GLN A 142 -1.69 -1.41 -10.64
C GLN A 142 -2.38 -0.17 -11.23
N VAL A 143 -2.36 0.96 -10.52
CA VAL A 143 -2.84 2.26 -11.02
C VAL A 143 -2.16 2.65 -12.31
N ALA A 144 -0.83 2.55 -12.35
CA ALA A 144 -0.05 2.94 -13.51
C ALA A 144 -0.39 2.11 -14.76
N PHE A 145 -0.91 0.88 -14.58
CA PHE A 145 -1.31 0.03 -15.69
C PHE A 145 -2.77 0.23 -16.12
N ASN A 146 -3.73 0.42 -15.20
CA ASN A 146 -5.15 0.58 -15.57
C ASN A 146 -6.04 1.17 -14.45
N TYR A 147 -5.95 2.48 -14.18
CA TYR A 147 -6.79 3.12 -13.16
C TYR A 147 -8.31 2.99 -13.42
N SER A 148 -8.74 3.15 -14.68
CA SER A 148 -10.16 3.17 -15.05
C SER A 148 -10.91 1.86 -14.80
N ALA A 149 -10.20 0.76 -14.53
CA ALA A 149 -10.79 -0.55 -14.24
C ALA A 149 -11.02 -0.81 -12.74
N PHE A 150 -10.66 0.11 -11.85
CA PHE A 150 -10.86 -0.04 -10.42
C PHE A 150 -12.31 0.28 -10.03
N GLU A 151 -13.05 -0.75 -9.61
CA GLU A 151 -14.37 -0.62 -9.00
C GLU A 151 -14.34 -1.11 -7.55
N ALA A 152 -14.85 -0.28 -6.63
CA ALA A 152 -14.95 -0.66 -5.22
C ALA A 152 -15.96 -1.81 -5.04
N LYS A 153 -15.57 -2.84 -4.31
CA LYS A 153 -16.45 -3.97 -3.97
C LYS A 153 -17.19 -3.66 -2.68
N THR A 154 -18.52 -3.53 -2.76
CA THR A 154 -19.53 -3.18 -1.71
C THR A 154 -19.75 -1.70 -1.40
N VAL A 155 -21.01 -1.35 -1.13
CA VAL A 155 -21.50 -0.01 -0.79
C VAL A 155 -22.09 -0.05 0.62
N SER A 156 -21.68 0.86 1.50
CA SER A 156 -22.18 1.01 2.88
C SER A 156 -22.53 2.49 3.13
N GLU A 157 -23.55 2.74 3.95
CA GLU A 157 -24.05 4.09 4.26
C GLU A 157 -23.13 4.86 5.23
N ASP A 158 -22.49 4.16 6.17
CA ASP A 158 -21.46 4.74 7.02
C ASP A 158 -20.17 5.03 6.24
N VAL A 159 -19.47 6.13 6.57
CA VAL A 159 -18.27 6.60 5.87
C VAL A 159 -17.16 7.03 6.84
N ASP A 160 -15.93 6.95 6.35
CA ASP A 160 -14.73 7.25 7.11
C ASP A 160 -14.34 8.74 7.07
N ASN A 161 -14.63 9.46 8.15
CA ASN A 161 -14.41 10.91 8.24
C ASN A 161 -12.96 11.33 8.53
N SER A 162 -12.01 10.40 8.72
CA SER A 162 -10.60 10.77 8.98
C SER A 162 -9.83 11.20 7.74
N MET A 163 -10.43 11.08 6.55
CA MET A 163 -9.85 11.43 5.24
C MET A 163 -9.74 12.95 4.97
N LEU A 164 -9.83 13.81 6.00
CA LEU A 164 -9.71 15.26 5.87
C LEU A 164 -8.33 15.67 5.30
N PRO A 165 -8.27 16.77 4.52
CA PRO A 165 -7.33 16.93 3.41
C PRO A 165 -5.86 16.82 3.82
N PHE A 166 -5.04 16.30 2.88
CA PHE A 166 -3.60 16.47 2.93
C PHE A 166 -3.30 17.96 2.96
N SER A 167 -2.64 18.44 4.01
CA SER A 167 -2.17 19.82 4.05
C SER A 167 -1.11 19.98 2.97
N CYS A 168 -1.44 20.73 1.92
CA CYS A 168 -0.47 21.20 0.92
C CYS A 168 0.45 22.27 1.52
#